data_AF-A0A2V2XP46-F1
#
_entry.id   AF-A0A2V2XP46-F1
#
_cell.length_a   1.000
_cell.length_b   1.000
_cell.length_c   1.000
_cell.angle_alpha   90.00
_cell.angle_beta   90.00
_cell.angle_gamma   90.00
#
_symmetry.space_group_name_H-M   'P 1'
#
loop_
_entity.id
_entity.type
_entity.pdbx_description
1 polymer ?
#
loop_
_entity_poly.entity_id
_entity_poly.type
_entity_poly.pdbx_seq_one_letter_code
_entity_poly.pdbx_strand_id
1 'polypeptide(L)'
;MRTGYLLRASSMLMILAIMGLAVSMWSDGLKIKAFIDPGDVDVRFDNFSTDDPPGTIDPGYDKNVATCTAELVEIEDEEEPNTNSGGDNDLDLSVTIINGYPSYTCTVNFTIINSGTLPVRLIEWFILPVQPPGSPNQTSILPLDIELIGIYIGYPLDPGESVDSILKVHVNQSASENSTYIFQIKFKFALSITTTTPPPPPQPAINLSKYFSDTNANPLTTDVDGAYNVSININPQGKATSSSPGHVVEIIVLRNIGSVPFTSGTILIEINISVDWKMDPDWGGSPTGNVHVCVYKGSTPSGFPYGSAWPFGPTCTSSGGTLITNTPGVTYSVSSTGSFPGFSQKLIVTIPISVLPGGSFAPGDTIAVSVKTKFAGIGETIPTNYFDKTNSANQKYKEFIDTAKATVGSLQATTQGIFRGYPK
;
A
#
# COMPACT_ATOMS: atom_id res chain seq x y z
N MET A 1 71.21 -66.48 -2.18
CA MET A 1 70.05 -65.93 -1.44
C MET A 1 70.14 -64.44 -1.07
N ARG A 2 71.29 -63.75 -1.15
CA ARG A 2 71.39 -62.33 -0.72
C ARG A 2 70.95 -61.26 -1.74
N THR A 3 70.90 -61.58 -3.04
CA THR A 3 70.58 -60.62 -4.12
C THR A 3 69.08 -60.28 -4.22
N GLY A 4 68.19 -61.18 -3.80
CA GLY A 4 66.74 -60.94 -3.86
C GLY A 4 66.23 -59.91 -2.85
N TYR A 5 66.92 -59.74 -1.72
CA TYR A 5 66.55 -58.75 -0.69
C TYR A 5 66.91 -57.32 -1.11
N LEU A 6 68.03 -57.14 -1.81
CA LEU A 6 68.45 -55.83 -2.32
C LEU A 6 67.47 -55.30 -3.38
N LEU A 7 67.00 -56.16 -4.28
CA LEU A 7 66.02 -55.77 -5.31
C LEU A 7 64.65 -55.39 -4.73
N ARG A 8 64.22 -56.10 -3.66
CA ARG A 8 62.97 -55.77 -2.96
C ARG A 8 63.08 -54.48 -2.17
N ALA A 9 64.22 -54.25 -1.51
CA ALA A 9 64.49 -53.00 -0.79
C ALA A 9 64.56 -51.80 -1.74
N SER A 10 65.22 -51.94 -2.90
CA SER A 10 65.32 -50.85 -3.88
C SER A 10 63.96 -50.49 -4.50
N SER A 11 63.12 -51.50 -4.79
CA SER A 11 61.77 -51.28 -5.32
C SER A 11 60.89 -50.52 -4.31
N MET A 12 60.94 -50.91 -3.03
CA MET A 12 60.18 -50.25 -1.97
C MET A 12 60.62 -48.79 -1.77
N LEU A 13 61.93 -48.51 -1.87
CA LEU A 13 62.46 -47.15 -1.80
C LEU A 13 62.02 -46.28 -2.99
N MET A 14 61.99 -46.84 -4.21
CA MET A 14 61.50 -46.10 -5.37
C MET A 14 60.01 -45.75 -5.26
N ILE A 15 59.17 -46.69 -4.80
CA ILE A 15 57.74 -46.43 -4.60
C ILE A 15 57.53 -45.36 -3.53
N LEU A 16 58.28 -45.40 -2.43
CA LEU A 16 58.19 -44.41 -1.37
C LEU A 16 58.63 -43.02 -1.83
N ALA A 17 59.68 -42.94 -2.65
CA ALA A 17 60.13 -41.68 -3.24
C ALA A 17 59.09 -41.08 -4.20
N ILE A 18 58.46 -41.91 -5.05
CA ILE A 18 57.39 -41.44 -5.95
C ILE A 18 56.17 -40.98 -5.15
N MET A 19 55.78 -41.69 -4.09
CA MET A 19 54.70 -41.27 -3.20
C MET A 19 55.02 -39.96 -2.49
N GLY A 20 56.25 -39.76 -2.01
CA GLY A 20 56.69 -38.52 -1.39
C GLY A 20 56.63 -37.32 -2.35
N LEU A 21 57.06 -37.51 -3.60
CA LEU A 21 56.96 -36.48 -4.65
C LEU A 21 55.50 -36.19 -5.02
N ALA A 22 54.66 -37.22 -5.17
CA ALA A 22 53.24 -37.05 -5.46
C ALA A 22 52.52 -36.28 -4.35
N VAL A 23 52.79 -36.61 -3.08
CA VAL A 23 52.24 -35.87 -1.93
C VAL A 23 52.77 -34.45 -1.87
N SER A 24 54.05 -34.21 -2.17
CA SER A 24 54.62 -32.85 -2.22
C SER A 24 53.98 -32.00 -3.32
N MET A 25 53.69 -32.57 -4.50
CA MET A 25 53.01 -31.86 -5.59
C MET A 25 51.53 -31.61 -5.31
N TRP A 26 50.87 -32.51 -4.57
CA TRP A 26 49.47 -32.31 -4.14
C TRP A 26 49.32 -31.43 -2.89
N SER A 27 50.37 -31.32 -2.08
CA SER A 27 50.35 -30.55 -0.82
C SER A 27 50.55 -29.05 -1.02
N ASP A 28 50.86 -28.59 -2.24
CA ASP A 28 50.99 -27.16 -2.52
C ASP A 28 49.58 -26.55 -2.65
N GLY A 29 49.00 -26.19 -1.50
CA GLY A 29 47.79 -25.39 -1.45
C GLY A 29 48.12 -23.94 -1.78
N LEU A 30 47.75 -23.48 -2.99
CA LEU A 30 47.84 -22.07 -3.35
C LEU A 30 46.91 -21.25 -2.45
N LYS A 31 47.49 -20.54 -1.48
CA LYS A 31 46.77 -19.57 -0.64
C LYS A 31 46.75 -18.22 -1.34
N ILE A 32 45.71 -17.96 -2.12
CA ILE A 32 45.47 -16.63 -2.68
C ILE A 32 44.90 -15.75 -1.57
N LYS A 33 45.67 -14.77 -1.12
CA LYS A 33 45.17 -13.69 -0.27
C LYS A 33 44.73 -12.55 -1.17
N ALA A 34 43.45 -12.55 -1.53
CA ALA A 34 42.83 -11.42 -2.21
C ALA A 34 42.24 -10.48 -1.15
N PHE A 35 42.51 -9.19 -1.30
CA PHE A 35 41.73 -8.14 -0.64
C PHE A 35 40.67 -7.71 -1.64
N ILE A 36 39.41 -7.94 -1.32
CA ILE A 36 38.28 -7.46 -2.10
C ILE A 36 37.82 -6.20 -1.38
N ASP A 37 37.96 -5.07 -2.06
CA ASP A 37 37.29 -3.85 -1.66
C ASP A 37 35.81 -4.00 -2.06
N PRO A 38 34.88 -4.08 -1.11
CA PRO A 38 33.48 -4.32 -1.42
C PRO A 38 32.85 -3.17 -2.20
N GLY A 39 33.47 -1.98 -2.22
CA GLY A 39 32.86 -0.75 -2.69
C GLY A 39 31.87 -0.18 -1.66
N ASP A 40 31.50 1.08 -1.86
CA ASP A 40 30.64 1.84 -0.94
C ASP A 40 29.23 2.01 -1.49
N VAL A 41 28.25 1.99 -0.58
CA VAL A 41 26.84 2.35 -0.82
C VAL A 41 26.63 3.73 -0.24
N ASP A 42 26.27 4.69 -1.09
CA ASP A 42 26.05 6.06 -0.68
C ASP A 42 24.98 6.68 -1.58
N VAL A 43 23.87 7.10 -0.99
CA VAL A 43 22.74 7.73 -1.69
C VAL A 43 22.41 9.01 -0.96
N ARG A 44 22.36 10.10 -1.70
CA ARG A 44 22.05 11.41 -1.16
C ARG A 44 20.98 12.14 -1.94
N PHE A 45 20.39 13.14 -1.31
CA PHE A 45 19.53 14.10 -1.96
C PHE A 45 20.36 15.28 -2.50
N ASP A 46 19.91 15.84 -3.61
CA ASP A 46 20.49 17.04 -4.21
C ASP A 46 19.37 17.87 -4.88
N ASN A 47 19.72 19.08 -5.31
CA ASN A 47 18.91 19.96 -6.16
C ASN A 47 17.42 20.00 -5.78
N PHE A 48 17.14 20.39 -4.53
CA PHE A 48 15.78 20.53 -4.03
C PHE A 48 15.21 21.92 -4.28
N SER A 49 13.91 21.99 -4.51
CA SER A 49 13.15 23.24 -4.64
C SER A 49 11.68 23.01 -4.28
N THR A 50 11.00 24.06 -3.85
CA THR A 50 9.56 24.03 -3.61
C THR A 50 8.85 24.95 -4.61
N ASP A 51 7.60 24.63 -4.92
CA ASP A 51 6.72 25.49 -5.73
C ASP A 51 6.12 26.65 -4.95
N ASP A 52 6.28 26.66 -3.62
CA ASP A 52 5.81 27.72 -2.72
C ASP A 52 6.86 28.21 -1.69
N PRO A 53 8.00 28.77 -2.15
CA PRO A 53 9.01 29.31 -1.26
C PRO A 53 8.53 30.59 -0.51
N PRO A 54 9.23 31.02 0.56
CA PRO A 54 8.81 32.18 1.34
C PRO A 54 8.59 33.43 0.47
N GLY A 55 7.38 33.98 0.53
CA GLY A 55 7.01 35.20 -0.19
C GLY A 55 6.35 34.98 -1.56
N THR A 56 6.09 33.74 -2.00
CA THR A 56 5.32 33.44 -3.22
C THR A 56 3.83 33.30 -2.97
N ILE A 57 3.02 33.33 -4.04
CA ILE A 57 1.58 33.07 -3.94
C ILE A 57 1.37 31.56 -3.86
N ASP A 58 0.52 31.11 -2.94
CA ASP A 58 0.25 29.70 -2.71
C ASP A 58 -0.18 28.99 -4.02
N PRO A 59 0.39 27.82 -4.36
CA PRO A 59 0.11 27.11 -5.61
C PRO A 59 -1.39 26.83 -5.79
N GLY A 60 -1.95 27.36 -6.89
CA GLY A 60 -3.38 27.20 -7.19
C GLY A 60 -4.32 28.20 -6.53
N TYR A 61 -3.78 29.19 -5.80
CA TYR A 61 -4.55 30.22 -5.09
C TYR A 61 -4.10 31.65 -5.44
N ASP A 62 -4.81 32.64 -4.90
CA ASP A 62 -4.61 34.08 -5.14
C ASP A 62 -3.94 34.81 -3.97
N LYS A 63 -3.65 34.10 -2.87
CA LYS A 63 -3.07 34.65 -1.65
C LYS A 63 -1.79 33.90 -1.29
N ASN A 64 -0.90 34.62 -0.63
CA ASN A 64 0.25 34.07 0.08
C ASN A 64 -0.14 33.98 1.55
N VAL A 65 -0.61 32.82 2.01
CA VAL A 65 -0.91 32.61 3.42
C VAL A 65 -0.08 31.48 4.01
N ALA A 66 0.21 30.44 3.26
CA ALA A 66 1.10 29.36 3.72
C ALA A 66 2.49 29.50 3.09
N THR A 67 3.42 28.67 3.53
CA THR A 67 4.75 28.59 2.93
C THR A 67 5.26 27.17 3.08
N CYS A 68 5.83 26.60 2.00
CA CYS A 68 6.42 25.28 2.00
C CYS A 68 7.91 25.41 1.67
N THR A 69 8.73 25.03 2.64
CA THR A 69 10.19 25.03 2.53
C THR A 69 10.70 23.61 2.65
N ALA A 70 11.74 23.30 1.88
CA ALA A 70 12.50 22.08 2.01
C ALA A 70 13.95 22.45 2.30
N GLU A 71 14.62 21.66 3.12
CA GLU A 71 16.03 21.81 3.44
C GLU A 71 16.68 20.44 3.62
N LEU A 72 17.98 20.37 3.33
CA LEU A 72 18.80 19.22 3.65
C LEU A 72 19.41 19.44 5.03
N VAL A 73 19.04 18.60 5.98
CA VAL A 73 19.46 18.68 7.38
C VAL A 73 19.80 17.29 7.88
N GLU A 74 20.84 17.18 8.71
CA GLU A 74 21.17 15.96 9.41
C GLU A 74 20.21 15.82 10.61
N ILE A 75 19.22 14.92 10.52
CA ILE A 75 18.23 14.71 11.58
C ILE A 75 18.64 13.51 12.44
N GLU A 76 19.03 12.43 11.78
CA GLU A 76 19.69 11.28 12.39
C GLU A 76 21.17 11.30 11.94
N ASP A 77 22.07 10.86 12.83
CA ASP A 77 23.47 10.57 12.49
C ASP A 77 23.50 9.04 12.33
N GLU A 78 23.42 8.59 11.08
CA GLU A 78 23.42 7.17 10.71
C GLU A 78 24.79 6.50 10.98
N GLU A 79 25.84 7.30 11.18
CA GLU A 79 27.23 6.89 11.33
C GLU A 79 27.63 6.64 12.78
N GLU A 80 27.00 7.25 13.79
CA GLU A 80 27.40 7.05 15.19
C GLU A 80 27.08 5.63 15.72
N PRO A 81 28.05 4.85 16.24
CA PRO A 81 29.44 5.21 16.59
C PRO A 81 30.50 4.61 15.64
N ASN A 82 30.11 4.18 14.43
CA ASN A 82 30.95 3.41 13.53
C ASN A 82 31.82 4.32 12.64
N THR A 83 33.12 4.02 12.65
CA THR A 83 34.21 4.77 12.00
C THR A 83 34.26 4.61 10.47
N ASN A 84 33.14 4.33 9.79
CA ASN A 84 33.11 4.31 8.34
C ASN A 84 33.11 5.76 7.84
N SER A 85 34.17 6.14 7.13
CA SER A 85 34.36 7.44 6.49
C SER A 85 33.45 7.66 5.28
N GLY A 86 32.24 7.08 5.31
CA GLY A 86 31.28 7.05 4.22
C GLY A 86 30.55 8.37 4.05
N GLY A 87 31.28 9.49 4.03
CA GLY A 87 30.82 10.80 3.57
C GLY A 87 29.75 11.48 4.42
N ASP A 88 30.04 12.69 4.90
CA ASP A 88 29.13 13.60 5.63
C ASP A 88 27.98 14.20 4.77
N ASN A 89 27.53 13.49 3.72
CA ASN A 89 26.68 14.05 2.66
C ASN A 89 25.32 13.35 2.50
N ASP A 90 24.91 12.53 3.45
CA ASP A 90 23.61 11.83 3.47
C ASP A 90 22.52 12.61 4.23
N LEU A 91 22.61 13.94 4.19
CA LEU A 91 21.63 14.86 4.77
C LEU A 91 20.19 14.46 4.41
N ASP A 92 19.31 14.43 5.41
CA ASP A 92 17.89 14.13 5.24
C ASP A 92 17.14 15.28 4.56
N LEU A 93 16.17 14.95 3.70
CA LEU A 93 15.22 15.92 3.16
C LEU A 93 14.12 16.21 4.19
N SER A 94 14.22 17.36 4.85
CA SER A 94 13.21 17.90 5.76
C SER A 94 12.29 18.88 5.03
N VAL A 95 10.98 18.70 5.19
CA VAL A 95 9.96 19.57 4.63
C VAL A 95 9.21 20.25 5.78
N THR A 96 9.17 21.58 5.72
CA THR A 96 8.48 22.44 6.68
C THR A 96 7.39 23.23 5.97
N ILE A 97 6.15 23.03 6.41
CA ILE A 97 4.98 23.82 6.00
C ILE A 97 4.61 24.76 7.15
N ILE A 98 4.68 26.06 6.93
CA ILE A 98 4.32 27.10 7.90
C ILE A 98 2.93 27.65 7.56
N ASN A 99 2.12 27.86 8.59
CA ASN A 99 0.74 28.34 8.45
C ASN A 99 -0.10 27.45 7.51
N GLY A 100 0.12 26.13 7.58
CA GLY A 100 -0.63 25.16 6.80
C GLY A 100 -2.11 25.21 7.16
N TYR A 101 -2.96 25.08 6.15
CA TYR A 101 -4.42 25.09 6.27
C TYR A 101 -5.02 23.91 5.48
N PRO A 102 -6.24 23.48 5.83
CA PRO A 102 -6.97 22.45 5.09
C PRO A 102 -6.95 22.66 3.57
N SER A 103 -6.54 21.63 2.83
CA SER A 103 -6.34 21.63 1.38
C SER A 103 -5.23 22.50 0.81
N TYR A 104 -4.32 23.02 1.64
CA TYR A 104 -3.05 23.53 1.15
C TYR A 104 -2.28 22.43 0.41
N THR A 105 -1.72 22.75 -0.75
CA THR A 105 -0.87 21.86 -1.54
C THR A 105 0.49 22.49 -1.76
N CYS A 106 1.56 21.73 -1.56
CA CYS A 106 2.87 22.10 -2.07
C CYS A 106 3.56 20.93 -2.76
N THR A 107 4.45 21.29 -3.68
CA THR A 107 5.26 20.36 -4.46
C THR A 107 6.72 20.60 -4.13
N VAL A 108 7.40 19.55 -3.68
CA VAL A 108 8.85 19.55 -3.47
C VAL A 108 9.48 18.75 -4.60
N ASN A 109 10.30 19.40 -5.42
CA ASN A 109 11.13 18.74 -6.42
C ASN A 109 12.50 18.51 -5.79
N PHE A 110 13.08 17.33 -6.00
CA PHE A 110 14.42 16.98 -5.50
C PHE A 110 15.03 15.90 -6.37
N THR A 111 16.34 15.79 -6.36
CA THR A 111 17.08 14.76 -7.09
C THR A 111 17.66 13.77 -6.10
N ILE A 112 17.51 12.47 -6.37
CA ILE A 112 18.17 11.39 -5.61
C ILE A 112 19.37 10.94 -6.43
N ILE A 113 20.57 10.94 -5.84
CA ILE A 113 21.82 10.58 -6.52
C ILE A 113 22.47 9.42 -5.78
N ASN A 114 22.87 8.37 -6.50
CA ASN A 114 23.76 7.34 -5.96
C ASN A 114 25.22 7.79 -6.12
N SER A 115 25.81 8.37 -5.08
CA SER A 115 27.24 8.75 -5.05
C SER A 115 28.17 7.60 -4.69
N GLY A 116 27.63 6.44 -4.30
CA GLY A 116 28.38 5.22 -4.03
C GLY A 116 28.99 4.58 -5.27
N THR A 117 29.85 3.59 -5.05
CA THR A 117 30.47 2.80 -6.13
C THR A 117 29.67 1.56 -6.51
N LEU A 118 28.61 1.25 -5.75
CA LEU A 118 27.75 0.08 -5.95
C LEU A 118 26.35 0.49 -6.40
N PRO A 119 25.74 -0.24 -7.35
CA PRO A 119 24.35 -0.01 -7.73
C PRO A 119 23.42 -0.31 -6.55
N VAL A 120 22.35 0.46 -6.45
CA VAL A 120 21.34 0.34 -5.38
C VAL A 120 19.94 0.26 -5.96
N ARG A 121 18.97 -0.16 -5.14
CA ARG A 121 17.55 -0.07 -5.48
C ARG A 121 16.72 0.35 -4.28
N LEU A 122 15.68 1.12 -4.51
CA LEU A 122 14.74 1.50 -3.47
C LEU A 122 13.95 0.27 -3.00
N ILE A 123 13.94 -0.03 -1.70
CA ILE A 123 13.16 -1.16 -1.15
C ILE A 123 11.97 -0.71 -0.33
N GLU A 124 12.06 0.46 0.28
CA GLU A 124 11.03 0.99 1.17
C GLU A 124 11.24 2.51 1.29
N TRP A 125 10.15 3.26 1.48
CA TRP A 125 10.21 4.66 1.86
C TRP A 125 9.05 4.97 2.82
N PHE A 126 9.24 5.94 3.70
CA PHE A 126 8.24 6.36 4.68
C PHE A 126 8.48 7.81 5.10
N ILE A 127 7.46 8.42 5.70
CA ILE A 127 7.52 9.78 6.24
C ILE A 127 7.58 9.69 7.77
N LEU A 128 8.47 10.47 8.36
CA LEU A 128 8.59 10.61 9.81
C LEU A 128 8.25 12.04 10.22
N PRO A 129 7.38 12.26 11.23
CA PRO A 129 7.22 13.60 11.79
C PRO A 129 8.52 14.02 12.49
N VAL A 130 9.05 15.19 12.13
CA VAL A 130 10.22 15.76 12.82
C VAL A 130 9.75 16.39 14.11
N GLN A 131 10.21 15.84 15.23
CA GLN A 131 9.86 16.37 16.55
C GLN A 131 10.70 17.62 16.84
N PRO A 132 10.12 18.69 17.40
CA PRO A 132 10.91 19.75 17.98
C PRO A 132 11.82 19.19 19.09
N PRO A 133 13.07 19.66 19.20
CA PRO A 133 13.98 19.24 20.27
C PRO A 133 13.32 19.41 21.64
N GLY A 134 13.12 18.31 22.38
CA GLY A 134 12.58 18.32 23.75
C GLY A 134 11.12 17.87 23.94
N SER A 135 10.42 17.43 22.89
CA SER A 135 9.07 16.85 23.01
C SER A 135 9.12 15.30 23.06
N PRO A 136 8.69 14.64 24.14
CA PRO A 136 8.73 13.18 24.23
C PRO A 136 7.62 12.50 23.42
N ASN A 137 8.02 11.58 22.53
CA ASN A 137 7.24 10.48 21.95
C ASN A 137 5.76 10.74 21.67
N GLN A 138 5.47 11.55 20.64
CA GLN A 138 4.16 11.56 20.02
C GLN A 138 4.29 11.03 18.59
N THR A 139 3.81 9.82 18.34
CA THR A 139 3.51 9.32 16.99
C THR A 139 2.28 10.08 16.49
N SER A 140 2.46 11.37 16.20
CA SER A 140 1.40 12.22 15.69
C SER A 140 1.13 11.80 14.25
N ILE A 141 -0.09 11.31 14.01
CA ILE A 141 -0.58 11.09 12.66
C ILE A 141 -0.58 12.46 11.98
N LEU A 142 0.33 12.66 11.03
CA LEU A 142 0.36 13.89 10.24
C LEU A 142 -0.90 13.92 9.37
N PRO A 143 -1.70 15.01 9.39
CA PRO A 143 -2.87 15.16 8.54
C PRO A 143 -2.40 15.54 7.13
N LEU A 144 -1.56 14.72 6.50
CA LEU A 144 -0.98 14.94 5.19
C LEU A 144 -1.32 13.74 4.29
N ASP A 145 -1.67 14.02 3.05
CA ASP A 145 -1.70 13.06 1.95
C ASP A 145 -0.49 13.34 1.05
N ILE A 146 0.30 12.31 0.76
CA ILE A 146 1.60 12.46 0.10
C ILE A 146 1.71 11.51 -1.08
N GLU A 147 2.00 12.07 -2.24
CA GLU A 147 2.25 11.35 -3.49
C GLU A 147 3.72 11.53 -3.88
N LEU A 148 4.43 10.42 -4.09
CA LEU A 148 5.81 10.41 -4.59
C LEU A 148 5.82 10.00 -6.07
N ILE A 149 6.48 10.80 -6.90
CA ILE A 149 6.58 10.61 -8.36
C ILE A 149 8.06 10.63 -8.74
N GLY A 150 8.44 9.85 -9.76
CA GLY A 150 9.80 9.77 -10.30
C GLY A 150 10.54 8.50 -9.90
N ILE A 151 10.42 8.11 -8.63
CA ILE A 151 11.00 6.88 -8.08
C ILE A 151 9.92 5.94 -7.51
N TYR A 152 10.12 4.62 -7.58
CA TYR A 152 9.19 3.61 -7.07
C TYR A 152 9.93 2.46 -6.37
N ILE A 153 9.24 1.64 -5.57
CA ILE A 153 9.84 0.48 -4.91
C ILE A 153 10.35 -0.51 -5.97
N GLY A 154 11.66 -0.77 -5.94
CA GLY A 154 12.39 -1.59 -6.90
C GLY A 154 13.13 -0.79 -7.97
N TYR A 155 13.00 0.55 -8.00
CA TYR A 155 13.73 1.40 -8.95
C TYR A 155 15.25 1.25 -8.73
N PRO A 156 16.02 0.84 -9.74
CA PRO A 156 17.47 0.74 -9.66
C PRO A 156 18.15 2.10 -9.90
N LEU A 157 19.21 2.40 -9.15
CA LEU A 157 20.13 3.50 -9.43
C LEU A 157 21.55 2.93 -9.56
N ASP A 158 22.14 3.08 -10.74
CA ASP A 158 23.55 2.74 -10.96
C ASP A 158 24.50 3.78 -10.30
N PRO A 159 25.77 3.43 -10.07
CA PRO A 159 26.76 4.37 -9.53
C PRO A 159 26.86 5.66 -10.36
N GLY A 160 26.69 6.81 -9.71
CA GLY A 160 26.68 8.15 -10.33
C GLY A 160 25.39 8.51 -11.05
N GLU A 161 24.38 7.64 -11.08
CA GLU A 161 23.07 7.94 -11.64
C GLU A 161 22.25 8.81 -10.68
N SER A 162 21.37 9.62 -11.26
CA SER A 162 20.45 10.48 -10.53
C SER A 162 19.03 10.36 -11.07
N VAL A 163 18.04 10.42 -10.19
CA VAL A 163 16.62 10.46 -10.56
C VAL A 163 15.96 11.70 -9.98
N ASP A 164 15.34 12.50 -10.85
CA ASP A 164 14.49 13.61 -10.44
C ASP A 164 13.16 13.07 -9.90
N SER A 165 12.82 13.48 -8.69
CA SER A 165 11.64 13.05 -7.96
C SER A 165 10.82 14.25 -7.52
N ILE A 166 9.52 14.02 -7.40
CA ILE A 166 8.54 15.03 -7.01
C ILE A 166 7.73 14.47 -5.85
N LEU A 167 7.73 15.20 -4.74
CA LEU A 167 6.82 14.98 -3.63
C LEU A 167 5.67 15.97 -3.73
N LYS A 168 4.45 15.48 -3.92
CA LYS A 168 3.26 16.31 -3.74
C LYS A 168 2.73 16.09 -2.35
N VAL A 169 2.53 17.19 -1.63
CA VAL A 169 2.01 17.21 -0.27
C VAL A 169 0.67 17.91 -0.31
N HIS A 170 -0.36 17.26 0.19
CA HIS A 170 -1.68 17.83 0.39
C HIS A 170 -2.02 17.80 1.88
N VAL A 171 -2.25 18.96 2.46
CA VAL A 171 -2.67 19.10 3.85
C VAL A 171 -4.14 18.70 3.95
N ASN A 172 -4.41 17.60 4.66
CA ASN A 172 -5.76 17.05 4.79
C ASN A 172 -6.71 18.01 5.51
N GLN A 173 -8.00 17.82 5.27
CA GLN A 173 -9.05 18.65 5.87
C GLN A 173 -9.14 18.54 7.41
N SER A 174 -8.52 17.53 8.02
CA SER A 174 -8.39 17.40 9.48
C SER A 174 -7.24 18.21 10.07
N ALA A 175 -6.42 18.86 9.23
CA ALA A 175 -5.34 19.72 9.67
C ALA A 175 -5.87 20.92 10.43
N SER A 176 -5.14 21.30 11.48
CA SER A 176 -5.43 22.52 12.22
C SER A 176 -4.92 23.72 11.41
N GLU A 177 -5.78 24.72 11.22
CA GLU A 177 -5.36 25.98 10.59
C GLU A 177 -4.22 26.63 11.37
N ASN A 178 -3.36 27.39 10.67
CA ASN A 178 -2.22 28.10 11.26
C ASN A 178 -1.26 27.18 12.04
N SER A 179 -1.14 25.94 11.58
CA SER A 179 -0.23 24.96 12.15
C SER A 179 1.05 24.86 11.33
N THR A 180 2.13 24.50 12.01
CA THR A 180 3.40 24.17 11.36
C THR A 180 3.54 22.66 11.30
N TYR A 181 3.79 22.12 10.12
CA TYR A 181 4.02 20.69 9.89
C TYR A 181 5.47 20.51 9.46
N ILE A 182 6.22 19.70 10.20
CA ILE A 182 7.62 19.38 9.89
C ILE A 182 7.73 17.87 9.77
N PHE A 183 8.26 17.39 8.65
CA PHE A 183 8.44 15.97 8.41
C PHE A 183 9.65 15.67 7.54
N GLN A 184 10.21 14.48 7.74
CA GLN A 184 11.35 13.90 7.05
C GLN A 184 10.84 12.83 6.09
N ILE A 185 11.48 12.72 4.94
CA ILE A 185 11.29 11.59 4.02
C ILE A 185 12.48 10.65 4.16
N LYS A 186 12.23 9.40 4.56
CA LYS A 186 13.28 8.39 4.70
C LYS A 186 13.15 7.35 3.61
N PHE A 187 14.23 7.14 2.87
CA PHE A 187 14.35 6.10 1.84
C PHE A 187 15.29 5.01 2.33
N LYS A 188 14.93 3.75 2.10
CA LYS A 188 15.80 2.61 2.35
C LYS A 188 16.22 2.01 1.03
N PHE A 189 17.53 1.96 0.82
CA PHE A 189 18.14 1.33 -0.33
C PHE A 189 18.76 -0.02 0.05
N ALA A 190 18.75 -0.93 -0.92
CA ALA A 190 19.53 -2.16 -0.84
C ALA A 190 20.43 -2.26 -2.07
N LEU A 191 21.56 -2.95 -1.94
CA LEU A 191 22.43 -3.26 -3.07
C LEU A 191 21.64 -3.87 -4.23
N SER A 192 21.73 -3.21 -5.39
CA SER A 192 21.25 -3.71 -6.67
C SER A 192 22.41 -4.39 -7.40
N ILE A 193 23.06 -5.33 -6.72
CA ILE A 193 23.99 -6.21 -7.41
C ILE A 193 23.17 -7.01 -8.43
N THR A 194 23.33 -6.67 -9.70
CA THR A 194 23.05 -7.58 -10.80
C THR A 194 24.12 -8.65 -10.79
N THR A 195 24.16 -9.44 -9.72
CA THR A 195 24.51 -10.83 -9.95
C THR A 195 23.55 -11.28 -11.04
N THR A 196 24.04 -11.97 -12.06
CA THR A 196 23.20 -12.77 -12.96
C THR A 196 22.51 -13.91 -12.19
N THR A 197 22.24 -13.72 -10.89
CA THR A 197 21.23 -14.47 -10.16
C THR A 197 19.99 -14.43 -11.02
N PRO A 198 19.44 -15.61 -11.35
CA PRO A 198 18.21 -15.69 -12.12
C PRO A 198 17.17 -14.73 -11.53
N PRO A 199 16.27 -14.17 -12.37
CA PRO A 199 15.22 -13.28 -11.90
C PRO A 199 14.63 -13.86 -10.61
N PRO A 200 14.46 -13.02 -9.56
CA PRO A 200 14.02 -13.51 -8.25
C PRO A 200 12.85 -14.46 -8.49
N PRO A 201 12.90 -15.67 -7.89
CA PRO A 201 11.96 -16.73 -8.21
C PRO A 201 10.56 -16.13 -8.14
N PRO A 202 9.72 -16.35 -9.17
CA PRO A 202 8.39 -15.77 -9.25
C PRO A 202 7.68 -15.79 -7.89
N GLN A 203 7.43 -14.60 -7.32
CA GLN A 203 6.83 -14.48 -6.00
C GLN A 203 5.32 -14.26 -6.10
N PRO A 204 4.53 -14.88 -5.21
CA PRO A 204 3.12 -14.57 -5.09
C PRO A 204 2.98 -13.17 -4.46
N ALA A 205 2.10 -12.34 -5.00
CA ALA A 205 1.79 -11.02 -4.45
C ALA A 205 0.33 -10.70 -4.72
N ILE A 206 -0.31 -10.01 -3.77
CA ILE A 206 -1.71 -9.62 -3.87
C ILE A 206 -1.87 -8.12 -3.59
N ASN A 207 -2.83 -7.49 -4.24
CA ASN A 207 -3.24 -6.12 -3.98
C ASN A 207 -4.73 -6.10 -3.65
N LEU A 208 -5.13 -5.28 -2.69
CA LEU A 208 -6.51 -5.09 -2.28
C LEU A 208 -6.88 -3.61 -2.38
N SER A 209 -7.97 -3.31 -3.07
CA SER A 209 -8.52 -1.96 -3.23
C SER A 209 -9.99 -1.95 -2.81
N LYS A 210 -10.49 -0.79 -2.35
CA LYS A 210 -11.90 -0.61 -1.99
C LYS A 210 -12.48 0.63 -2.69
N TYR A 211 -13.73 0.51 -3.13
CA TYR A 211 -14.46 1.55 -3.85
C TYR A 211 -15.91 1.63 -3.36
N PHE A 212 -16.56 2.76 -3.64
CA PHE A 212 -17.97 2.99 -3.33
C PHE A 212 -18.75 3.42 -4.57
N SER A 213 -19.94 2.85 -4.76
CA SER A 213 -20.88 3.24 -5.81
C SER A 213 -22.29 3.43 -5.28
N ASP A 214 -23.13 4.09 -6.08
CA ASP A 214 -24.58 4.04 -5.90
C ASP A 214 -25.15 2.69 -6.37
N THR A 215 -26.46 2.48 -6.21
CA THR A 215 -27.14 1.25 -6.64
C THR A 215 -27.22 1.07 -8.15
N ASN A 216 -26.91 2.13 -8.91
CA ASN A 216 -26.89 2.13 -10.37
C ASN A 216 -25.45 2.02 -10.91
N ALA A 217 -24.49 1.69 -10.06
CA ALA A 217 -23.07 1.51 -10.42
C ALA A 217 -22.30 2.78 -10.77
N ASN A 218 -22.87 3.94 -10.51
CA ASN A 218 -22.14 5.18 -10.64
C ASN A 218 -21.26 5.36 -9.40
N PRO A 219 -20.06 5.93 -9.54
CA PRO A 219 -19.31 6.40 -8.38
C PRO A 219 -20.21 7.25 -7.48
N LEU A 220 -20.03 7.14 -6.16
CA LEU A 220 -20.68 8.10 -5.27
C LEU A 220 -20.26 9.52 -5.67
N THR A 221 -21.19 10.47 -5.56
CA THR A 221 -20.87 11.88 -5.75
C THR A 221 -19.86 12.34 -4.71
N THR A 222 -18.98 13.27 -5.06
CA THR A 222 -18.07 13.88 -4.11
C THR A 222 -18.68 15.16 -3.54
N ASP A 223 -18.34 15.49 -2.30
CA ASP A 223 -18.67 16.80 -1.73
C ASP A 223 -17.67 17.87 -2.18
N VAL A 224 -17.79 19.07 -1.61
CA VAL A 224 -16.92 20.21 -1.89
C VAL A 224 -15.45 19.98 -1.54
N ASP A 225 -15.14 18.99 -0.69
CA ASP A 225 -13.76 18.62 -0.33
C ASP A 225 -13.26 17.41 -1.14
N GLY A 226 -14.00 16.97 -2.15
CA GLY A 226 -13.64 15.80 -2.97
C GLY A 226 -13.92 14.45 -2.30
N ALA A 227 -14.51 14.41 -1.10
CA ALA A 227 -14.81 13.16 -0.40
C ALA A 227 -16.13 12.54 -0.92
N TYR A 228 -16.16 11.22 -1.11
CA TYR A 228 -17.40 10.51 -1.46
C TYR A 228 -18.49 10.80 -0.44
N ASN A 229 -19.70 11.11 -0.92
CA ASN A 229 -20.80 11.52 -0.09
C ASN A 229 -22.07 10.69 -0.35
N VAL A 230 -22.92 10.68 0.67
CA VAL A 230 -24.23 10.05 0.64
C VAL A 230 -25.21 10.91 1.44
N SER A 231 -26.44 11.06 0.96
CA SER A 231 -27.49 11.78 1.71
C SER A 231 -28.32 10.84 2.57
N ILE A 232 -28.56 11.21 3.81
CA ILE A 232 -29.46 10.52 4.74
C ILE A 232 -30.66 11.43 4.92
N ASN A 233 -31.79 11.06 4.30
CA ASN A 233 -33.02 11.85 4.42
C ASN A 233 -33.57 11.75 5.84
N ILE A 234 -33.89 12.89 6.44
CA ILE A 234 -34.43 12.98 7.79
C ILE A 234 -35.78 13.69 7.73
N ASN A 235 -36.83 13.04 8.24
CA ASN A 235 -38.15 13.66 8.27
C ASN A 235 -38.23 14.78 9.33
N PRO A 236 -39.30 15.61 9.34
CA PRO A 236 -39.47 16.67 10.34
C PRO A 236 -39.49 16.20 11.80
N GLN A 237 -39.71 14.91 12.05
CA GLN A 237 -39.65 14.28 13.36
C GLN A 237 -38.23 13.83 13.76
N GLY A 238 -37.21 14.12 12.94
CA GLY A 238 -35.82 13.75 13.19
C GLY A 238 -35.50 12.28 12.90
N LYS A 239 -36.37 11.55 12.17
CA LYS A 239 -36.15 10.13 11.84
C LYS A 239 -35.59 9.95 10.45
N ALA A 240 -34.61 9.04 10.30
CA ALA A 240 -34.12 8.72 8.96
C ALA A 240 -35.16 7.95 8.14
N THR A 241 -35.29 8.30 6.86
CA THR A 241 -36.22 7.68 5.91
C THR A 241 -35.48 6.88 4.85
N SER A 242 -36.18 5.98 4.15
CA SER A 242 -35.62 5.07 3.16
C SER A 242 -35.38 5.70 1.76
N SER A 243 -35.71 6.98 1.56
CA SER A 243 -35.97 7.55 0.23
C SER A 243 -34.78 8.18 -0.53
N SER A 244 -33.56 7.65 -0.39
CA SER A 244 -32.36 7.95 -1.22
C SER A 244 -31.29 8.95 -0.70
N PRO A 245 -29.98 8.60 -0.80
CA PRO A 245 -29.48 7.24 -0.98
C PRO A 245 -29.67 6.45 0.31
N GLY A 246 -30.68 5.59 0.32
CA GLY A 246 -30.83 4.59 1.37
C GLY A 246 -29.78 3.48 1.28
N HIS A 247 -28.88 3.52 0.28
CA HIS A 247 -27.95 2.45 -0.02
C HIS A 247 -26.59 2.97 -0.49
N VAL A 248 -25.54 2.26 -0.09
CA VAL A 248 -24.17 2.38 -0.60
C VAL A 248 -23.75 1.00 -1.07
N VAL A 249 -23.01 0.97 -2.16
CA VAL A 249 -22.42 -0.24 -2.68
C VAL A 249 -20.94 -0.20 -2.40
N GLU A 250 -20.47 -1.16 -1.63
CA GLU A 250 -19.06 -1.34 -1.32
C GLU A 250 -18.47 -2.37 -2.28
N ILE A 251 -17.39 -2.02 -2.97
CA ILE A 251 -16.72 -2.91 -3.93
C ILE A 251 -15.29 -3.15 -3.44
N ILE A 252 -14.97 -4.40 -3.14
CA ILE A 252 -13.65 -4.84 -2.69
C ILE A 252 -13.00 -5.60 -3.85
N VAL A 253 -11.81 -5.18 -4.25
CA VAL A 253 -11.12 -5.71 -5.43
C VAL A 253 -9.80 -6.30 -5.00
N LEU A 254 -9.69 -7.62 -5.09
CA LEU A 254 -8.48 -8.39 -4.84
C LEU A 254 -7.84 -8.76 -6.18
N ARG A 255 -6.59 -8.36 -6.42
CA ARG A 255 -5.81 -8.73 -7.61
C ARG A 255 -4.61 -9.60 -7.24
N ASN A 256 -4.32 -10.61 -8.04
CA ASN A 256 -3.01 -11.26 -8.02
C ASN A 256 -2.05 -10.43 -8.88
N ILE A 257 -1.17 -9.68 -8.23
CA ILE A 257 -0.13 -8.87 -8.88
C ILE A 257 1.23 -9.59 -8.90
N GLY A 258 1.29 -10.81 -8.34
CA GLY A 258 2.47 -11.65 -8.37
C GLY A 258 2.69 -12.30 -9.74
N SER A 259 3.75 -13.09 -9.83
CA SER A 259 4.13 -13.80 -11.05
C SER A 259 3.80 -15.30 -11.02
N VAL A 260 3.23 -15.79 -9.92
CA VAL A 260 2.77 -17.19 -9.77
C VAL A 260 1.27 -17.29 -9.49
N PRO A 261 0.60 -18.34 -10.01
CA PRO A 261 -0.78 -18.62 -9.66
C PRO A 261 -0.89 -19.27 -8.29
N PHE A 262 -1.97 -18.98 -7.56
CA PHE A 262 -2.39 -19.80 -6.43
C PHE A 262 -3.26 -20.94 -6.97
N THR A 263 -2.89 -22.18 -6.68
CA THR A 263 -3.55 -23.40 -7.21
C THR A 263 -4.28 -24.21 -6.15
N SER A 264 -4.10 -23.88 -4.87
CA SER A 264 -4.79 -24.54 -3.76
C SER A 264 -4.94 -23.59 -2.57
N GLY A 265 -5.82 -23.95 -1.63
CA GLY A 265 -6.14 -23.15 -0.45
C GLY A 265 -7.43 -22.36 -0.61
N THR A 266 -7.58 -21.36 0.24
CA THR A 266 -8.80 -20.57 0.38
C THR A 266 -8.46 -19.10 0.41
N ILE A 267 -9.25 -18.31 -0.30
CA ILE A 267 -9.22 -16.85 -0.25
C ILE A 267 -10.24 -16.42 0.79
N LEU A 268 -9.79 -15.66 1.79
CA LEU A 268 -10.65 -15.09 2.83
C LEU A 268 -10.69 -13.58 2.63
N ILE A 269 -11.88 -13.01 2.44
CA ILE A 269 -12.10 -11.57 2.35
C ILE A 269 -12.99 -11.15 3.51
N GLU A 270 -12.43 -10.41 4.45
CA GLU A 270 -13.11 -9.82 5.60
C GLU A 270 -13.45 -8.36 5.28
N ILE A 271 -14.70 -7.98 5.46
CA ILE A 271 -15.23 -6.64 5.19
C ILE A 271 -15.90 -6.16 6.47
N ASN A 272 -15.37 -5.11 7.08
CA ASN A 272 -15.98 -4.44 8.22
C ASN A 272 -16.80 -3.26 7.70
N ILE A 273 -18.10 -3.52 7.51
CA ILE A 273 -19.06 -2.52 7.04
C ILE A 273 -19.04 -1.33 7.99
N SER A 274 -19.09 -0.13 7.44
CA SER A 274 -19.08 1.11 8.19
C SER A 274 -20.09 1.10 9.34
N VAL A 275 -19.72 1.67 10.48
CA VAL A 275 -20.64 1.81 11.63
C VAL A 275 -21.91 2.53 11.19
N ASP A 276 -23.04 2.05 11.67
CA ASP A 276 -24.40 2.48 11.32
C ASP A 276 -24.84 2.17 9.89
N TRP A 277 -24.11 1.29 9.20
CA TRP A 277 -24.54 0.65 7.96
C TRP A 277 -24.72 -0.86 8.15
N LYS A 278 -25.63 -1.45 7.38
CA LYS A 278 -25.93 -2.88 7.42
C LYS A 278 -26.21 -3.40 6.01
N MET A 279 -25.88 -4.65 5.73
CA MET A 279 -26.30 -5.34 4.50
C MET A 279 -27.81 -5.21 4.33
N ASP A 280 -28.27 -4.93 3.12
CA ASP A 280 -29.69 -4.71 2.82
C ASP A 280 -30.46 -6.02 2.65
N PRO A 281 -31.23 -6.54 3.64
CA PRO A 281 -31.97 -7.81 3.52
C PRO A 281 -33.00 -7.84 2.39
N ASP A 282 -33.46 -6.69 1.90
CA ASP A 282 -34.56 -6.61 0.93
C ASP A 282 -34.04 -6.76 -0.52
N TRP A 283 -32.72 -6.82 -0.71
CA TRP A 283 -32.11 -6.97 -2.01
C TRP A 283 -32.04 -8.46 -2.42
N GLY A 284 -33.14 -8.95 -2.99
CA GLY A 284 -33.15 -10.21 -3.73
C GLY A 284 -33.50 -11.49 -2.95
N GLY A 285 -34.15 -11.41 -1.79
CA GLY A 285 -34.84 -12.54 -1.13
C GLY A 285 -33.98 -13.73 -0.67
N SER A 286 -32.66 -13.70 -0.92
CA SER A 286 -31.66 -14.67 -0.47
C SER A 286 -30.53 -13.91 0.22
N PRO A 287 -29.90 -14.45 1.29
CA PRO A 287 -28.69 -13.86 1.86
C PRO A 287 -27.55 -13.66 0.84
N THR A 288 -27.56 -14.39 -0.28
CA THR A 288 -26.62 -14.22 -1.40
C THR A 288 -27.01 -13.11 -2.39
N GLY A 289 -28.24 -12.59 -2.33
CA GLY A 289 -28.65 -11.43 -3.11
C GLY A 289 -27.87 -10.17 -2.75
N ASN A 290 -27.28 -10.13 -1.54
CA ASN A 290 -26.61 -8.97 -0.99
C ASN A 290 -25.11 -8.87 -1.28
N VAL A 291 -24.52 -9.96 -1.78
CA VAL A 291 -23.09 -10.06 -2.01
C VAL A 291 -22.88 -10.66 -3.39
N HIS A 292 -22.23 -9.92 -4.28
CA HIS A 292 -21.83 -10.44 -5.58
C HIS A 292 -20.33 -10.72 -5.58
N VAL A 293 -19.93 -11.92 -5.99
CA VAL A 293 -18.53 -12.30 -6.15
C VAL A 293 -18.27 -12.59 -7.62
N CYS A 294 -17.46 -11.74 -8.25
CA CYS A 294 -17.13 -11.83 -9.67
C CYS A 294 -15.63 -12.05 -9.87
N VAL A 295 -15.27 -12.95 -10.79
CA VAL A 295 -13.88 -13.27 -11.12
C VAL A 295 -13.57 -12.89 -12.55
N TYR A 296 -12.46 -12.17 -12.76
CA TYR A 296 -11.94 -11.74 -14.06
C TYR A 296 -10.60 -12.40 -14.30
N LYS A 297 -10.41 -12.95 -15.48
CA LYS A 297 -9.16 -13.58 -15.89
C LYS A 297 -8.31 -12.60 -16.67
N GLY A 298 -7.09 -12.34 -16.19
CA GLY A 298 -6.08 -11.49 -16.85
C GLY A 298 -6.32 -9.97 -16.80
N SER A 299 -7.48 -9.48 -17.22
CA SER A 299 -7.78 -8.04 -17.25
C SER A 299 -9.21 -7.71 -16.84
N THR A 300 -9.39 -6.56 -16.18
CA THR A 300 -10.71 -6.01 -15.87
C THR A 300 -11.29 -5.25 -17.06
N PRO A 301 -12.63 -5.20 -17.23
CA PRO A 301 -13.27 -4.46 -18.31
C PRO A 301 -13.03 -2.95 -18.20
N SER A 302 -13.17 -2.24 -19.32
CA SER A 302 -13.12 -0.77 -19.34
C SER A 302 -14.18 -0.16 -18.41
N GLY A 303 -13.79 0.87 -17.66
CA GLY A 303 -14.67 1.55 -16.70
C GLY A 303 -14.71 0.91 -15.30
N PHE A 304 -14.19 -0.31 -15.14
CA PHE A 304 -14.09 -0.97 -13.84
C PHE A 304 -13.39 -0.08 -12.78
N PRO A 305 -13.90 0.02 -11.54
CA PRO A 305 -15.01 -0.76 -10.95
C PRO A 305 -16.42 -0.18 -11.17
N TYR A 306 -16.55 0.83 -12.03
CA TYR A 306 -17.78 1.57 -12.28
C TYR A 306 -18.40 1.27 -13.66
N GLY A 307 -19.63 1.75 -13.87
CA GLY A 307 -20.31 1.70 -15.16
C GLY A 307 -21.53 0.78 -15.18
N SER A 308 -22.39 0.97 -16.18
CA SER A 308 -23.74 0.38 -16.24
C SER A 308 -23.80 -1.16 -16.25
N ALA A 309 -22.69 -1.84 -16.54
CA ALA A 309 -22.57 -3.30 -16.48
C ALA A 309 -22.09 -3.83 -15.10
N TRP A 310 -21.71 -2.93 -14.20
CA TRP A 310 -21.07 -3.20 -12.92
C TRP A 310 -21.86 -2.60 -11.78
N PRO A 311 -21.40 -2.69 -10.52
CA PRO A 311 -21.13 -3.97 -9.88
C PRO A 311 -22.34 -4.91 -9.76
N PHE A 312 -23.53 -4.46 -10.16
CA PHE A 312 -24.80 -5.14 -9.90
C PHE A 312 -25.72 -5.28 -11.10
N GLY A 313 -25.17 -5.14 -12.32
CA GLY A 313 -25.83 -5.68 -13.51
C GLY A 313 -26.11 -7.19 -13.33
N PRO A 314 -27.16 -7.76 -13.97
CA PRO A 314 -27.59 -9.14 -13.76
C PRO A 314 -26.51 -10.19 -14.02
N THR A 315 -25.41 -9.83 -14.69
CA THR A 315 -24.23 -10.66 -14.76
C THR A 315 -22.96 -9.82 -14.95
N CYS A 316 -21.94 -10.10 -14.13
CA CYS A 316 -20.57 -9.75 -14.49
C CYS A 316 -20.10 -10.37 -15.82
N THR A 317 -20.85 -11.36 -16.33
CA THR A 317 -20.59 -12.06 -17.60
C THR A 317 -20.68 -11.17 -18.82
N SER A 318 -21.51 -10.13 -18.81
CA SER A 318 -21.58 -9.15 -19.90
C SER A 318 -20.26 -8.39 -20.11
N SER A 319 -19.40 -8.39 -19.09
CA SER A 319 -18.11 -7.69 -19.08
C SER A 319 -16.90 -8.64 -19.03
N GLY A 320 -17.10 -9.92 -19.35
CA GLY A 320 -16.04 -10.94 -19.36
C GLY A 320 -15.73 -11.57 -18.00
N GLY A 321 -16.49 -11.24 -16.95
CA GLY A 321 -16.35 -11.84 -15.62
C GLY A 321 -17.17 -13.11 -15.44
N THR A 322 -16.81 -13.94 -14.46
CA THR A 322 -17.62 -15.08 -14.02
C THR A 322 -18.22 -14.80 -12.65
N LEU A 323 -19.55 -14.83 -12.53
CA LEU A 323 -20.24 -14.73 -11.25
C LEU A 323 -20.12 -16.07 -10.51
N ILE A 324 -19.53 -16.07 -9.31
CA ILE A 324 -19.37 -17.27 -8.48
C ILE A 324 -20.14 -17.20 -7.16
N THR A 325 -20.99 -16.20 -6.97
CA THR A 325 -21.71 -15.96 -5.72
C THR A 325 -22.39 -17.21 -5.15
N ASN A 326 -23.09 -17.96 -6.01
CA ASN A 326 -23.87 -19.13 -5.62
C ASN A 326 -23.15 -20.45 -5.96
N THR A 327 -21.86 -20.40 -6.30
CA THR A 327 -21.09 -21.61 -6.61
C THR A 327 -20.89 -22.44 -5.33
N PRO A 328 -21.21 -23.74 -5.34
CA PRO A 328 -20.99 -24.62 -4.19
C PRO A 328 -19.55 -24.51 -3.66
N GLY A 329 -19.40 -24.21 -2.38
CA GLY A 329 -18.11 -24.02 -1.71
C GLY A 329 -17.77 -22.56 -1.41
N VAL A 330 -18.36 -21.58 -2.11
CA VAL A 330 -18.31 -20.19 -1.67
C VAL A 330 -19.23 -20.02 -0.49
N THR A 331 -18.70 -19.59 0.66
CA THR A 331 -19.48 -19.40 1.89
C THR A 331 -19.36 -17.98 2.41
N TYR A 332 -20.39 -17.57 3.15
CA TYR A 332 -20.53 -16.24 3.71
C TYR A 332 -20.86 -16.37 5.19
N SER A 333 -20.19 -15.60 6.05
CA SER A 333 -20.59 -15.44 7.43
C SER A 333 -20.73 -13.96 7.76
N VAL A 334 -21.87 -13.60 8.33
CA VAL A 334 -22.15 -12.24 8.76
C VAL A 334 -22.26 -12.24 10.27
N SER A 335 -21.56 -11.32 10.92
CA SER A 335 -21.70 -11.06 12.34
C SER A 335 -22.07 -9.60 12.54
N SER A 336 -23.01 -9.34 13.45
CA SER A 336 -23.49 -8.00 13.77
C SER A 336 -23.45 -7.77 15.26
N THR A 337 -23.09 -6.56 15.67
CA THR A 337 -23.01 -6.16 17.08
C THR A 337 -23.59 -4.76 17.26
N GLY A 338 -24.21 -4.51 18.41
CA GLY A 338 -24.79 -3.22 18.75
C GLY A 338 -26.17 -2.95 18.12
N SER A 339 -26.63 -1.73 18.32
CA SER A 339 -27.84 -1.14 17.74
C SER A 339 -27.49 0.24 17.20
N PHE A 340 -28.37 0.85 16.42
CA PHE A 340 -28.18 2.23 16.01
C PHE A 340 -28.35 3.19 17.22
N PRO A 341 -27.47 4.19 17.42
CA PRO A 341 -26.17 4.38 16.77
C PRO A 341 -25.08 3.46 17.35
N GLY A 342 -24.06 3.14 16.56
CA GLY A 342 -23.01 2.18 16.91
C GLY A 342 -23.22 0.77 16.36
N PHE A 343 -24.15 0.58 15.41
CA PHE A 343 -24.35 -0.73 14.78
C PHE A 343 -23.11 -1.09 13.95
N SER A 344 -22.50 -2.24 14.19
CA SER A 344 -21.33 -2.70 13.43
C SER A 344 -21.60 -4.07 12.83
N GLN A 345 -21.19 -4.27 11.58
CA GLN A 345 -21.34 -5.54 10.88
C GLN A 345 -20.04 -5.95 10.19
N LYS A 346 -19.73 -7.24 10.29
CA LYS A 346 -18.58 -7.86 9.63
C LYS A 346 -19.06 -8.98 8.73
N LEU A 347 -18.71 -8.90 7.46
CA LEU A 347 -18.90 -9.94 6.45
C LEU A 347 -17.57 -10.66 6.21
N ILE A 348 -17.59 -11.99 6.20
CA ILE A 348 -16.46 -12.80 5.77
C ILE A 348 -16.91 -13.62 4.57
N VAL A 349 -16.21 -13.46 3.45
CA VAL A 349 -16.40 -14.23 2.22
C VAL A 349 -15.26 -15.23 2.11
N THR A 350 -15.61 -16.51 2.02
CA THR A 350 -14.66 -17.62 1.92
C THR A 350 -14.78 -18.24 0.54
N ILE A 351 -13.71 -18.18 -0.25
CA ILE A 351 -13.68 -18.64 -1.64
C ILE A 351 -12.58 -19.70 -1.79
N PRO A 352 -12.91 -21.00 -1.86
CA PRO A 352 -11.94 -22.03 -2.20
C PRO A 352 -11.33 -21.78 -3.58
N ILE A 353 -10.00 -21.90 -3.73
CA ILE A 353 -9.36 -21.67 -5.04
C ILE A 353 -9.85 -22.68 -6.11
N SER A 354 -10.27 -23.87 -5.67
CA SER A 354 -10.85 -24.91 -6.54
C SER A 354 -12.17 -24.51 -7.20
N VAL A 355 -12.89 -23.51 -6.68
CA VAL A 355 -14.14 -23.01 -7.28
C VAL A 355 -13.92 -21.85 -8.25
N LEU A 356 -12.71 -21.30 -8.33
CA LEU A 356 -12.38 -20.27 -9.30
C LEU A 356 -12.38 -20.86 -10.72
N PRO A 357 -12.74 -20.08 -11.75
CA PRO A 357 -12.60 -20.53 -13.13
C PRO A 357 -11.16 -21.01 -13.39
N GLY A 358 -11.00 -22.23 -13.90
CA GLY A 358 -9.67 -22.83 -14.12
C GLY A 358 -8.93 -23.29 -12.85
N GLY A 359 -9.60 -23.34 -11.69
CA GLY A 359 -9.06 -23.90 -10.44
C GLY A 359 -7.81 -23.18 -9.91
N SER A 360 -7.63 -21.92 -10.27
CA SER A 360 -6.46 -21.12 -9.89
C SER A 360 -6.78 -19.63 -9.84
N PHE A 361 -6.02 -18.90 -9.03
CA PHE A 361 -5.97 -17.43 -9.02
C PHE A 361 -4.64 -16.99 -9.64
N ALA A 362 -4.62 -16.82 -10.96
CA ALA A 362 -3.43 -16.58 -11.76
C ALA A 362 -2.98 -15.11 -11.75
N PRO A 363 -1.72 -14.79 -12.11
CA PRO A 363 -1.27 -13.41 -12.30
C PRO A 363 -2.22 -12.60 -13.20
N GLY A 364 -2.62 -11.41 -12.74
CA GLY A 364 -3.58 -10.54 -13.41
C GLY A 364 -5.05 -10.85 -13.11
N ASP A 365 -5.36 -12.02 -12.53
CA ASP A 365 -6.73 -12.33 -12.14
C ASP A 365 -7.22 -11.35 -11.06
N THR A 366 -8.51 -11.01 -11.15
CA THR A 366 -9.16 -10.08 -10.24
C THR A 366 -10.44 -10.71 -9.67
N ILE A 367 -10.59 -10.65 -8.34
CA ILE A 367 -11.83 -11.00 -7.64
C ILE A 367 -12.44 -9.71 -7.13
N ALA A 368 -13.67 -9.42 -7.55
CA ALA A 368 -14.45 -8.29 -7.06
C ALA A 368 -15.59 -8.83 -6.17
N VAL A 369 -15.64 -8.37 -4.93
CA VAL A 369 -16.74 -8.61 -3.98
C VAL A 369 -17.51 -7.32 -3.82
N SER A 370 -18.77 -7.33 -4.20
CA SER A 370 -19.64 -6.17 -4.12
C SER A 370 -20.74 -6.41 -3.10
N VAL A 371 -20.91 -5.50 -2.15
CA VAL A 371 -21.85 -5.61 -1.04
C VAL A 371 -22.77 -4.40 -1.06
N LYS A 372 -24.07 -4.61 -1.11
CA LYS A 372 -25.03 -3.51 -0.97
C LYS A 372 -25.40 -3.36 0.49
N THR A 373 -25.12 -2.18 1.02
CA THR A 373 -25.45 -1.81 2.38
C THR A 373 -26.52 -0.73 2.38
N LYS A 374 -27.27 -0.66 3.47
CA LYS A 374 -28.24 0.38 3.77
C LYS A 374 -27.98 0.98 5.13
N PHE A 375 -28.43 2.21 5.32
CA PHE A 375 -28.30 2.88 6.59
C PHE A 375 -29.08 2.12 7.68
N ALA A 376 -28.41 1.80 8.80
CA ALA A 376 -28.98 0.98 9.86
C ALA A 376 -30.08 1.71 10.64
N GLY A 377 -30.00 3.04 10.71
CA GLY A 377 -30.91 3.92 11.44
C GLY A 377 -32.22 4.27 10.71
N ILE A 378 -32.57 3.61 9.60
CA ILE A 378 -33.86 3.84 8.92
C ILE A 378 -35.02 3.58 9.91
N GLY A 379 -35.88 4.58 10.11
CA GLY A 379 -37.00 4.55 11.06
C GLY A 379 -36.66 5.00 12.48
N GLU A 380 -35.38 5.11 12.80
CA GLU A 380 -34.87 5.55 14.10
C GLU A 380 -34.72 7.07 14.15
N THR A 381 -34.87 7.64 15.36
CA THR A 381 -34.59 9.06 15.61
C THR A 381 -33.07 9.28 15.61
N ILE A 382 -32.60 10.23 14.82
CA ILE A 382 -31.18 10.55 14.71
C ILE A 382 -30.76 11.40 15.92
N PRO A 383 -29.72 11.00 16.68
CA PRO A 383 -29.20 11.81 17.78
C PRO A 383 -28.80 13.23 17.31
N THR A 384 -29.00 14.24 18.16
CA THR A 384 -28.75 15.65 17.82
C THR A 384 -27.30 15.93 17.36
N ASN A 385 -26.34 15.15 17.85
CA ASN A 385 -24.91 15.29 17.51
C ASN A 385 -24.42 14.15 16.59
N TYR A 386 -25.31 13.50 15.85
CA TYR A 386 -24.93 12.39 14.97
C TYR A 386 -24.07 12.85 13.79
N PHE A 387 -24.36 14.04 13.25
CA PHE A 387 -23.57 14.72 12.21
C PHE A 387 -22.77 15.86 12.86
N ASP A 388 -21.64 15.51 13.46
CA ASP A 388 -20.83 16.39 14.29
C ASP A 388 -19.75 17.13 13.50
N LYS A 389 -19.21 16.52 12.45
CA LYS A 389 -18.19 17.10 11.56
C LYS A 389 -18.78 18.13 10.59
N THR A 390 -17.91 18.98 10.05
CA THR A 390 -18.26 20.06 9.12
C THR A 390 -17.30 20.08 7.93
N ASN A 391 -17.80 20.25 6.70
CA ASN A 391 -16.98 20.39 5.49
C ASN A 391 -16.63 21.86 5.19
N SER A 392 -15.84 22.14 4.15
CA SER A 392 -15.50 23.52 3.77
C SER A 392 -16.70 24.42 3.43
N ALA A 393 -17.86 23.84 3.08
CA ALA A 393 -19.12 24.55 2.84
C ALA A 393 -20.00 24.68 4.10
N ASN A 394 -19.45 24.46 5.30
CA ASN A 394 -20.17 24.49 6.56
C ASN A 394 -21.34 23.48 6.69
N GLN A 395 -21.38 22.45 5.83
CA GLN A 395 -22.39 21.40 5.91
C GLN A 395 -21.99 20.36 6.95
N LYS A 396 -22.94 19.99 7.82
CA LYS A 396 -22.74 18.96 8.84
C LYS A 396 -22.74 17.57 8.22
N TYR A 397 -21.80 16.72 8.62
CA TYR A 397 -21.72 15.34 8.16
C TYR A 397 -21.24 14.38 9.25
N LYS A 398 -21.35 13.08 8.97
CA LYS A 398 -20.72 12.00 9.72
C LYS A 398 -19.81 11.23 8.79
N GLU A 399 -18.61 10.94 9.24
CA GLU A 399 -17.66 10.13 8.48
C GLU A 399 -17.90 8.64 8.75
N PHE A 400 -17.95 7.87 7.68
CA PHE A 400 -18.11 6.43 7.69
C PHE A 400 -16.83 5.79 7.18
N ILE A 401 -16.19 5.02 8.06
CA ILE A 401 -14.94 4.33 7.79
C ILE A 401 -15.23 2.86 7.60
N ASP A 402 -14.74 2.33 6.50
CA ASP A 402 -14.84 0.92 6.15
C ASP A 402 -13.46 0.32 5.94
N THR A 403 -13.27 -0.91 6.40
CA THR A 403 -12.00 -1.62 6.21
C THR A 403 -12.24 -2.99 5.58
N ALA A 404 -11.33 -3.39 4.69
CA ALA A 404 -11.31 -4.74 4.15
C ALA A 404 -9.92 -5.36 4.31
N LYS A 405 -9.91 -6.68 4.53
CA LYS A 405 -8.72 -7.51 4.63
C LYS A 405 -8.89 -8.73 3.74
N ALA A 406 -7.88 -9.06 2.95
CA ALA A 406 -7.84 -10.27 2.16
C ALA A 406 -6.66 -11.15 2.60
N THR A 407 -6.87 -12.46 2.69
CA THR A 407 -5.85 -13.46 2.99
C THR A 407 -5.86 -14.53 1.90
N VAL A 408 -4.69 -14.81 1.31
CA VAL A 408 -4.50 -15.85 0.28
C VAL A 408 -3.24 -16.65 0.62
N GLY A 409 -3.40 -17.89 1.10
CA GLY A 409 -2.28 -18.64 1.64
C GLY A 409 -1.67 -17.93 2.85
N SER A 410 -0.37 -17.59 2.78
CA SER A 410 0.34 -16.81 3.80
C SER A 410 0.33 -15.29 3.56
N LEU A 411 -0.20 -14.82 2.43
CA LEU A 411 -0.23 -13.40 2.10
C LEU A 411 -1.46 -12.72 2.67
N GLN A 412 -1.28 -11.47 3.07
CA GLN A 412 -2.34 -10.61 3.56
C GLN A 412 -2.25 -9.24 2.88
N ALA A 413 -3.41 -8.65 2.56
CA ALA A 413 -3.54 -7.27 2.14
C ALA A 413 -4.70 -6.60 2.90
N THR A 414 -4.58 -5.31 3.20
CA THR A 414 -5.60 -4.52 3.87
C THR A 414 -5.84 -3.22 3.12
N THR A 415 -7.07 -2.73 3.15
CA THR A 415 -7.45 -1.44 2.56
C THR A 415 -8.53 -0.78 3.40
N GLN A 416 -8.66 0.53 3.29
CA GLN A 416 -9.65 1.33 3.98
C GLN A 416 -10.32 2.26 2.96
N GLY A 417 -11.63 2.47 3.13
CA GLY A 417 -12.39 3.46 2.37
C GLY A 417 -13.17 4.36 3.30
N ILE A 418 -13.36 5.62 2.89
CA ILE A 418 -14.10 6.61 3.66
C ILE A 418 -15.17 7.26 2.77
N PHE A 419 -16.37 7.44 3.31
CA PHE A 419 -17.40 8.28 2.72
C PHE A 419 -18.13 9.07 3.82
N ARG A 420 -18.80 10.16 3.44
CA ARG A 420 -19.46 11.10 4.35
C ARG A 420 -20.98 11.07 4.19
N GLY A 421 -21.70 10.91 5.30
CA GLY A 421 -23.15 11.03 5.36
C GLY A 421 -23.59 12.45 5.67
N TYR A 422 -24.46 13.01 4.84
CA TYR A 422 -25.05 14.33 5.03
C TYR A 422 -26.53 14.21 5.38
N PRO A 423 -27.05 14.95 6.38
CA PRO A 423 -28.49 15.04 6.60
C PRO A 423 -29.15 15.78 5.43
N LYS A 424 -30.29 15.27 4.96
CA LYS A 424 -31.11 15.90 3.90
C LYS A 424 -32.55 16.10 4.34
#